data_AF-A0A351QTP2-F1
#
_entry.id   AF-A0A351QTP2-F1
#
_cell.length_a   1.000
_cell.length_b   1.000
_cell.length_c   1.000
_cell.angle_alpha   90.00
_cell.angle_beta   90.00
_cell.angle_gamma   90.00
#
_symmetry.space_group_name_H-M   'P 1'
#
loop_
_entity.id
_entity.type
_entity.pdbx_description
1 polymer ?
#
loop_
_entity_poly.entity_id
_entity_poly.type
_entity_poly.pdbx_seq_one_letter_code
_entity_poly.pdbx_strand_id
1 'polypeptide(L)' 'MNYNLGKIYHGFKLRREEKVEEINSIARVFIHEKTGAKLLHLENDDSNKVFAIGFKTPPSDDTGVA' A
#
# COMPACT_ATOMS: atom_id res chain seq x y z
N MET A 1 -9.00 10.59 -8.08
CA MET A 1 -8.64 11.67 -7.11
C MET A 1 -7.21 12.09 -7.39
N ASN A 2 -6.88 13.39 -7.36
CA ASN A 2 -5.50 13.84 -7.59
C ASN A 2 -4.69 13.79 -6.28
N TYR A 3 -3.70 12.90 -6.22
CA TYR A 3 -2.76 12.80 -5.12
C TYR A 3 -1.49 13.60 -5.43
N ASN A 4 -0.92 14.25 -4.41
CA ASN A 4 0.29 15.06 -4.56
C ASN A 4 1.43 14.41 -3.78
N LEU A 5 2.59 14.31 -4.41
CA LEU A 5 3.79 13.75 -3.78
C LEU A 5 4.13 14.53 -2.51
N GLY A 6 4.40 13.81 -1.42
CA GLY A 6 4.74 14.40 -0.13
C GLY A 6 3.55 14.94 0.68
N LYS A 7 2.34 15.00 0.13
CA LYS A 7 1.14 15.41 0.88
C LYS A 7 0.64 14.25 1.77
N ILE A 8 0.03 14.63 2.89
CA ILE A 8 -0.53 13.72 3.89
C ILE A 8 -2.05 13.65 3.73
N TYR A 9 -2.58 12.43 3.77
CA TYR A 9 -3.99 12.10 3.65
C TYR A 9 -4.34 11.14 4.78
N HIS A 10 -5.17 11.56 5.73
CA HIS A 10 -5.59 10.72 6.87
C HIS A 10 -4.40 10.08 7.62
N GLY A 11 -3.28 10.79 7.77
CA GLY A 11 -2.05 10.30 8.40
C GLY A 11 -1.11 9.51 7.48
N PHE A 12 -1.50 9.24 6.23
CA PHE A 12 -0.68 8.57 5.21
C PHE A 12 -0.04 9.58 4.27
N LYS A 13 1.29 9.61 4.24
CA LYS A 13 2.07 10.47 3.34
C LYS A 13 2.35 9.76 2.03
N LEU A 14 2.01 10.38 0.90
CA LEU A 14 2.37 9.86 -0.42
C LEU A 14 3.88 9.95 -0.62
N ARG A 15 4.52 8.81 -0.88
CA ARG A 15 5.98 8.71 -1.07
C ARG A 15 6.40 8.44 -2.51
N ARG A 16 5.58 7.74 -3.27
CA ARG A 16 5.84 7.38 -4.66
C ARG A 16 4.53 7.17 -5.38
N GLU A 17 4.51 7.61 -6.63
CA GLU A 17 3.46 7.32 -7.60
C GLU A 17 4.15 6.93 -8.90
N GLU A 18 3.67 5.88 -9.54
CA GLU A 18 4.13 5.46 -10.86
C GLU A 18 3.00 4.81 -11.64
N LYS A 19 3.06 4.92 -12.96
CA LYS A 19 2.19 4.14 -13.84
C LYS A 19 2.88 2.80 -14.13
N VAL A 20 2.16 1.70 -13.91
CA VAL A 20 2.60 0.35 -14.24
C VAL A 20 1.81 -0.11 -15.46
N GLU A 21 2.46 -0.08 -16.63
CA GLU A 21 1.80 -0.30 -17.92
C GLU A 21 1.33 -1.74 -18.08
N GLU A 22 2.09 -2.71 -17.57
CA GLU A 22 1.81 -4.14 -17.69
C GLU A 22 0.49 -4.55 -17.04
N ILE A 23 0.04 -3.79 -16.03
CA ILE A 23 -1.23 -4.02 -15.32
C ILE A 23 -2.20 -2.85 -15.48
N ASN A 24 -1.96 -1.92 -16.40
CA ASN A 24 -2.79 -0.73 -16.66
C ASN A 24 -3.23 0.00 -15.38
N SER A 25 -2.33 0.16 -14.42
CA SER A 25 -2.67 0.69 -13.09
C SER A 25 -1.72 1.81 -12.67
N ILE A 26 -2.25 2.75 -11.89
CA ILE A 26 -1.45 3.75 -11.16
C ILE A 26 -1.16 3.18 -9.78
N ALA A 27 0.12 2.87 -9.53
CA ALA A 27 0.59 2.39 -8.24
C ALA A 27 1.05 3.56 -7.36
N ARG A 28 0.54 3.63 -6.14
CA ARG A 28 0.91 4.63 -5.14
C ARG A 28 1.34 3.98 -3.85
N VAL A 29 2.51 4.41 -3.36
CA VAL A 29 3.03 3.97 -2.07
C VAL A 29 2.87 5.10 -1.07
N PHE A 30 2.13 4.81 0.00
CA PHE A 30 1.98 5.68 1.15
C PHE A 30 2.65 5.09 2.39
N ILE A 31 3.05 5.96 3.31
CA ILE A 31 3.54 5.60 4.64
C ILE A 31 2.73 6.34 5.70
N HIS A 32 2.16 5.60 6.65
CA HIS A 32 1.49 6.19 7.81
C HIS A 32 2.52 6.83 8.75
N GLU A 33 2.40 8.13 9.02
CA GLU A 33 3.44 8.88 9.75
C GLU A 33 3.60 8.41 11.20
N LYS A 34 2.51 7.97 11.85
CA LYS A 34 2.56 7.57 13.26
C LYS A 34 3.10 6.16 13.48
N THR A 35 2.76 5.22 12.60
CA THR A 35 3.09 3.78 12.80
C THR A 35 4.14 3.26 11.84
N GLY A 36 4.47 4.00 10.77
CA GLY A 36 5.32 3.52 9.69
C GLY A 36 4.66 2.48 8.78
N ALA A 37 3.37 2.17 8.96
CA ALA A 37 2.65 1.22 8.13
C ALA A 37 2.70 1.64 6.65
N LYS A 38 2.98 0.68 5.77
CA LYS A 38 3.05 0.90 4.32
C LYS A 38 1.70 0.56 3.71
N LEU A 39 1.22 1.41 2.81
CA LEU A 39 0.01 1.20 2.03
C LEU A 39 0.37 1.25 0.54
N LEU A 40 0.06 0.19 -0.18
CA LEU A 40 0.09 0.16 -1.65
C LEU A 40 -1.34 0.33 -2.15
N HIS A 41 -1.59 1.39 -2.90
CA HIS A 41 -2.86 1.65 -3.56
C HIS A 41 -2.67 1.47 -5.07
N LEU A 42 -3.46 0.59 -5.67
CA LEU A 42 -3.52 0.35 -7.11
C LEU A 42 -4.84 0.90 -7.62
N GLU A 43 -4.78 1.89 -8.51
CA GLU A 43 -5.95 2.48 -9.17
C GLU A 43 -5.97 2.05 -10.64
N ASN A 44 -7.10 1.49 -11.07
CA ASN A 44 -7.40 1.13 -12.45
C ASN A 44 -8.93 1.21 -12.66
N ASP A 45 -9.38 0.82 -13.87
CA ASP A 45 -10.79 0.90 -14.27
C ASP A 45 -11.63 -0.30 -13.80
N ASP A 46 -11.10 -1.19 -12.96
CA ASP A 46 -11.86 -2.32 -12.42
C ASP A 46 -12.81 -1.86 -11.29
N SER A 47 -14.08 -2.26 -11.43
CA SER A 47 -15.11 -2.01 -10.43
C SER A 47 -14.97 -2.88 -9.17
N ASN A 48 -14.30 -4.03 -9.29
CA ASN A 48 -14.06 -4.94 -8.18
C ASN A 48 -12.95 -4.41 -7.29
N LYS A 49 -13.30 -4.07 -6.05
CA LYS A 49 -12.35 -3.56 -5.07
C LYS A 49 -11.84 -4.68 -4.18
N VAL A 50 -10.54 -4.77 -4.03
CA VAL A 50 -9.87 -5.73 -3.16
C VAL A 50 -9.04 -4.98 -2.13
N PHE A 51 -9.07 -5.46 -0.89
CA PHE A 51 -8.20 -5.01 0.19
C PHE A 51 -7.52 -6.22 0.82
N ALA A 52 -6.22 -6.09 1.08
CA ALA A 52 -5.43 -7.10 1.76
C ALA A 52 -4.47 -6.42 2.76
N ILE A 53 -4.16 -7.13 3.83
CA ILE A 53 -3.17 -6.70 4.84
C ILE A 53 -2.25 -7.88 5.14
N GLY A 54 -0.95 -7.61 5.20
CA GLY A 54 0.07 -8.60 5.52
C GLY A 54 0.87 -8.17 6.74
N PHE A 55 1.05 -9.08 7.68
CA PHE A 55 1.96 -8.91 8.81
C PHE A 55 3.19 -9.78 8.57
N LYS A 56 4.37 -9.29 8.96
CA LYS A 56 5.59 -10.09 8.89
C LYS A 56 5.61 -11.02 10.10
N THR A 57 5.39 -12.31 9.89
CA THR A 57 5.33 -13.36 10.92
C THR A 57 6.45 -14.39 10.71
N PRO A 58 7.72 -14.03 10.94
CA PRO A 58 8.81 -14.99 10.82
C PRO A 58 8.74 -15.97 12.01
N PRO A 59 8.62 -17.28 11.78
CA PRO A 59 8.57 -18.25 12.87
C PRO A 59 9.92 -18.32 13.59
N SER A 60 9.90 -18.44 14.92
CA SER A 60 11.09 -18.71 15.73
C SER A 60 11.33 -20.20 15.98
N ASP A 61 10.32 -21.04 15.71
CA ASP A 61 10.32 -22.48 15.92
C ASP A 61 9.29 -23.18 15.01
N ASP A 62 9.23 -24.52 15.09
CA ASP A 62 8.38 -25.36 14.25
C ASP A 62 6.97 -25.61 14.85
N THR A 63 6.53 -24.80 15.82
CA THR A 63 5.23 -25.02 16.51
C THR A 63 4.02 -24.57 15.68
N GLY A 64 4.25 -23.94 14.52
CA GLY A 64 3.19 -23.37 13.69
C GLY A 64 2.62 -22.05 14.22
N VAL A 65 3.30 -21.42 15.18
CA VAL A 65 2.96 -20.07 15.68
C VAL A 65 3.53 -19.02 14.73
N ALA A 66 2.67 -18.04 14.39
CA ALA A 66 2.95 -16.88 13.55
C ALA A 66 2.97 -15.59 14.38
#